data_AF-A0A7K1DH32-F1
#
_entry.id   AF-A0A7K1DH32-F1
#
_cell.length_a   1.000
_cell.length_b   1.000
_cell.length_c   1.000
_cell.angle_alpha   90.00
_cell.angle_beta   90.00
_cell.angle_gamma   90.00
#
_symmetry.space_group_name_H-M   'P 1'
#
loop_
_entity.id
_entity.type
_entity.pdbx_description
1 polymer ?
#
loop_
_entity_poly.entity_id
_entity_poly.type
_entity_poly.pdbx_seq_one_letter_code
_entity_poly.pdbx_strand_id
1 'polypeptide(L)' 'MDKVTTKRMALYSGRTHPALAEEVAQHLNVQLGEANIVEFANGELRPRFGESIRGGDVFIMQTHCGFD' A
#
# COMPACT_ATOMS: atom_id res chain seq x y z
N MET A 1 -6.29 -3.24 30.90
CA MET A 1 -5.83 -4.39 30.10
C MET A 1 -5.81 -3.90 28.67
N ASP A 2 -4.63 -3.49 28.20
CA ASP A 2 -4.51 -2.94 26.85
C ASP A 2 -4.88 -4.02 25.84
N LYS A 3 -5.83 -3.69 24.97
CA LYS A 3 -6.34 -4.60 23.95
C LYS A 3 -5.25 -4.71 22.88
N VAL A 4 -4.49 -5.81 22.91
CA VAL A 4 -3.59 -6.15 21.80
C VAL A 4 -4.47 -6.40 20.58
N THR A 5 -4.38 -5.55 19.56
CA THR A 5 -5.18 -5.67 18.35
C THR A 5 -4.63 -6.85 17.53
N THR A 6 -5.45 -7.85 17.28
CA THR A 6 -5.12 -9.00 16.42
C THR A 6 -5.41 -8.73 14.94
N LYS A 7 -5.60 -7.46 14.56
CA LYS A 7 -5.91 -7.10 13.18
C LYS A 7 -4.69 -7.29 12.29
N ARG A 8 -4.92 -7.79 11.09
CA ARG A 8 -3.90 -7.85 10.04
C ARG A 8 -3.53 -6.41 9.62
N MET A 9 -2.24 -6.08 9.71
CA MET A 9 -1.70 -4.87 9.10
C MET A 9 -1.51 -5.12 7.60
N ALA A 10 -1.88 -4.15 6.76
CA ALA A 10 -1.60 -4.17 5.33
C ALA A 10 -0.98 -2.84 4.91
N LEU A 11 0.16 -2.91 4.21
CA LEU A 11 0.85 -1.76 3.64
C LEU A 11 0.74 -1.82 2.12
N TYR A 12 0.38 -0.71 1.50
CA TYR A 12 0.30 -0.55 0.05
C TYR A 12 1.11 0.66 -0.38
N SER A 13 1.57 0.68 -1.62
CA SER A 13 2.19 1.86 -2.22
C SER A 13 1.38 2.40 -3.38
N GLY A 14 1.54 3.70 -3.63
CA GLY A 14 1.20 4.27 -4.93
C GLY A 14 2.27 3.96 -5.97
N ARG A 15 2.47 4.89 -6.90
CA ARG A 15 3.39 4.71 -8.04
C ARG A 15 4.67 5.55 -7.98
N THR A 16 4.78 6.43 -6.99
CA THR A 16 5.82 7.46 -6.98
C THR A 16 7.16 6.92 -6.50
N HIS A 17 7.16 6.25 -5.34
CA HIS A 17 8.37 5.66 -4.75
C HIS A 17 8.09 4.25 -4.22
N PRO A 18 7.82 3.26 -5.11
CA PRO A 18 7.54 1.89 -4.68
C PRO A 18 8.75 1.24 -3.99
N ALA A 19 9.99 1.61 -4.36
CA ALA A 19 11.19 1.05 -3.75
C ALA A 19 11.30 1.40 -2.26
N LEU A 20 10.99 2.64 -1.89
CA LEU A 20 10.94 3.08 -0.49
C LEU A 20 9.84 2.33 0.28
N ALA A 21 8.69 2.08 -0.34
CA ALA A 21 7.61 1.34 0.30
C ALA A 21 7.98 -0.11 0.57
N GLU A 22 8.72 -0.74 -0.34
CA GLU A 22 9.26 -2.08 -0.17
C GLU A 22 10.27 -2.14 0.99
N GLU A 23 11.18 -1.16 1.09
CA GLU A 23 12.13 -1.06 2.21
C GLU A 23 11.41 -0.94 3.56
N VAL A 24 10.39 -0.09 3.66
CA VAL A 24 9.57 0.05 4.87
C VAL A 24 8.83 -1.25 5.19
N ALA A 25 8.28 -1.94 4.18
CA ALA A 25 7.60 -3.23 4.36
C ALA A 25 8.55 -4.29 4.95
N GLN A 26 9.79 -4.35 4.45
CA GLN A 26 10.83 -5.24 4.96
C GLN A 26 11.17 -4.95 6.43
N HIS A 27 11.32 -3.68 6.81
CA HIS A 27 11.58 -3.30 8.21
C HIS A 27 10.41 -3.63 9.16
N LEU A 28 9.17 -3.55 8.66
CA LEU A 28 7.97 -3.93 9.40
C LEU A 28 7.67 -5.43 9.37
N ASN A 29 8.47 -6.19 8.62
CA ASN A 29 8.30 -7.64 8.40
C ASN A 29 6.92 -8.00 7.85
N VAL A 30 6.42 -7.19 6.91
CA VAL A 30 5.16 -7.39 6.19
C VAL A 30 5.42 -7.40 4.68
N GLN A 31 4.52 -7.98 3.90
CA GLN A 31 4.58 -7.89 2.45
C GLN A 31 3.90 -6.60 1.96
N LEU A 32 4.51 -5.92 0.99
CA LEU A 32 3.88 -4.81 0.30
C LEU A 32 2.74 -5.34 -0.58
N GLY A 33 1.53 -4.85 -0.34
CA GLY A 33 0.34 -5.26 -1.06
C GLY A 33 0.26 -4.65 -2.46
N GLU A 34 -0.37 -5.37 -3.38
CA GLU A 34 -0.55 -4.95 -4.77
C GLU A 34 -1.80 -4.08 -4.95
N ALA A 35 -1.59 -2.82 -5.33
CA ALA A 35 -2.65 -1.84 -5.55
C ALA A 35 -3.25 -1.84 -6.98
N ASN A 36 -2.70 -2.65 -7.90
CA ASN A 36 -3.07 -2.77 -9.33
C ASN A 36 -3.46 -1.42 -9.96
N ILE A 37 -2.57 -0.43 -9.91
CA ILE A 37 -2.84 0.90 -10.43
C ILE A 37 -2.71 0.86 -11.96
N VAL A 38 -3.81 1.15 -12.64
CA VAL A 38 -3.85 1.31 -14.09
C VAL A 38 -4.08 2.78 -14.43
N GLU A 39 -3.27 3.32 -15.34
CA GLU A 39 -3.50 4.64 -15.94
C GLU A 39 -4.15 4.47 -17.32
N PHE A 40 -5.28 5.14 -17.51
CA PHE A 40 -5.98 5.17 -18.79
C PHE A 40 -5.41 6.25 -19.70
N ALA A 41 -5.68 6.14 -21.00
CA ALA A 41 -5.20 7.10 -22.01
C ALA A 41 -5.67 8.55 -21.78
N ASN A 42 -6.75 8.76 -21.01
CA ASN A 42 -7.26 10.07 -20.61
C ASN A 42 -6.59 10.63 -19.34
N GLY A 43 -5.62 9.93 -18.75
CA GLY A 43 -4.95 10.30 -17.51
C GLY A 43 -5.69 9.92 -16.22
N GLU A 44 -6.84 9.25 -16.32
CA GLU A 44 -7.53 8.74 -15.13
C GLU A 44 -6.82 7.52 -14.55
N LEU A 45 -6.81 7.44 -13.21
CA LEU A 45 -6.20 6.32 -12.47
C LEU A 45 -7.27 5.39 -11.91
N ARG A 46 -7.02 4.09 -12.05
CA ARG A 46 -7.86 3.02 -11.49
C ARG A 46 -7.06 2.10 -10.57
N PRO A 47 -7.01 2.39 -9.26
CA PRO A 47 -6.49 1.45 -8.28
C PRO A 47 -7.48 0.32 -7.99
N ARG A 48 -6.99 -0.89 -7.71
CA ARG A 48 -7.79 -2.05 -7.28
C ARG A 48 -6.93 -3.00 -6.43
N PHE A 49 -7.30 -3.20 -5.17
CA PHE A 49 -6.65 -4.20 -4.33
C PHE A 49 -6.87 -5.62 -4.90
N GLY A 50 -5.80 -6.41 -4.99
CA GLY A 50 -5.85 -7.80 -5.46
C GLY A 50 -6.51 -8.77 -4.47
N GLU A 51 -6.64 -8.37 -3.21
CA GLU A 51 -7.21 -9.17 -2.12
C GLU A 51 -8.15 -8.35 -1.23
N SER A 52 -8.90 -9.03 -0.36
CA SER A 52 -9.80 -8.37 0.59
C SER A 52 -9.02 -7.71 1.72
N ILE A 53 -9.22 -6.39 1.88
CA ILE A 53 -8.64 -5.58 2.98
C ILE A 53 -9.57 -5.39 4.19
N ARG A 54 -10.75 -6.03 4.18
CA ARG A 54 -11.77 -5.80 5.22
C ARG A 54 -11.26 -6.22 6.60
N GLY A 55 -11.51 -5.38 7.61
CA GLY A 55 -11.18 -5.67 9.00
C GLY A 55 -9.70 -5.55 9.37
N GLY A 56 -8.83 -5.24 8.40
CA GLY A 56 -7.42 -4.92 8.63
C GLY A 56 -7.20 -3.45 8.94
N ASP A 57 -6.01 -3.15 9.46
CA ASP A 57 -5.51 -1.77 9.57
C ASP A 57 -4.63 -1.50 8.34
N VAL A 58 -5.07 -0.57 7.49
CA VAL A 58 -4.52 -0.36 6.14
C VAL A 58 -3.76 0.96 6.08
N PHE A 59 -2.52 0.89 5.60
CA PHE A 59 -1.63 2.03 5.38
C PHE A 59 -1.33 2.15 3.88
N ILE A 60 -1.49 3.35 3.33
CA ILE A 60 -1.15 3.67 1.93
C ILE A 60 0.02 4.64 1.96
N MET A 61 1.18 4.19 1.52
CA MET A 61 2.39 4.99 1.48
C MET A 61 2.58 5.57 0.08
N GLN A 62 2.52 6.89 -0.02
CA GLN A 62 2.67 7.57 -1.30
C GLN A 62 3.25 8.97 -1.10
N THR A 63 4.22 9.33 -1.93
CA THR A 63 4.75 10.69 -2.01
C THR A 63 4.02 11.47 -3.11
N HIS A 64 3.84 12.76 -2.90
CA HIS A 64 3.19 13.66 -3.87
C HIS A 64 4.16 14.34 -4.85
N CYS A 65 5.46 14.04 -4.79
CA CYS A 65 6.50 14.60 -5.64
C CYS A 65 7.56 13.54 -5.95
N GLY A 66 8.32 13.70 -7.03
CA GLY A 66 9.36 12.76 -7.48
C GLY A 66 8.81 11.58 -8.29
N PHE A 67 9.71 10.73 -8.78
CA PHE A 67 9.44 9.38 -9.27
C PHE A 67 10.77 8.60 -9.23
N ASP A 68 10.71 7.31 -8.89
CA ASP A 68 11.82 6.37 -9.10
C ASP A 68 12.00 6.00 -10.58
#